data_AF-A0A1F7IAQ4-F1
#
_entry.id   AF-A0A1F7IAQ4-F1
#
_cell.length_a   1.000
_cell.length_b   1.000
_cell.length_c   1.000
_cell.angle_alpha   90.00
_cell.angle_beta   90.00
_cell.angle_gamma   90.00
#
_symmetry.space_group_name_H-M   'P 1'
#
loop_
_entity.id
_entity.type
_entity.pdbx_description
1 polymer ?
#
loop_
_entity_poly.entity_id
_entity_poly.type
_entity_poly.pdbx_seq_one_letter_code
_entity_poly.pdbx_strand_id
1 'polypeptide(L)' 'MRCPKCKRGMNEGILKPKGSGITLEWGTKISLLGFSMKDGQDVVTYKCKRCGYLETYAK' A
#
# COMPACT_ATOMS: atom_id res chain seq x y z
N MET A 1 -5.12 7.31 -6.90
CA MET A 1 -6.30 6.84 -6.14
C MET A 1 -7.03 8.01 -5.48
N ARG A 2 -8.36 8.08 -5.57
CA ARG A 2 -9.21 9.02 -4.79
C ARG A 2 -10.00 8.22 -3.77
N CYS A 3 -10.07 8.72 -2.53
CA CYS A 3 -10.80 8.05 -1.45
C CYS A 3 -12.30 7.98 -1.74
N PRO A 4 -12.94 6.80 -1.68
CA PRO A 4 -14.37 6.67 -1.94
C PRO A 4 -15.25 7.37 -0.90
N LYS A 5 -14.73 7.59 0.32
CA LYS A 5 -15.49 8.20 1.43
C LYS A 5 -15.48 9.74 1.41
N CYS A 6 -14.34 10.37 1.11
CA CYS A 6 -14.21 11.83 1.19
C CYS A 6 -13.63 12.48 -0.07
N LYS A 7 -13.43 11.71 -1.15
CA LYS A 7 -12.96 12.14 -2.48
C LYS A 7 -11.57 12.78 -2.51
N ARG A 8 -10.86 12.83 -1.38
CA ARG A 8 -9.48 13.34 -1.27
C ARG A 8 -8.45 12.32 -1.74
N GLY A 9 -7.22 12.76 -1.93
CA GLY A 9 -6.10 11.90 -2.31
C GLY A 9 -5.77 10.85 -1.24
N MET A 10 -5.16 9.75 -1.69
CA MET A 10 -4.70 8.65 -0.85
C MET A 10 -3.19 8.46 -1.01
N ASN A 11 -2.55 7.91 0.02
CA ASN A 11 -1.18 7.41 0.01
C ASN A 11 -1.20 5.93 -0.33
N GLU A 12 -0.26 5.49 -1.17
CA GLU A 12 -0.02 4.07 -1.43
C GLU A 12 1.02 3.54 -0.43
N GLY A 13 0.86 2.29 -0.05
CA GLY A 13 1.77 1.52 0.77
C GLY A 13 1.76 0.06 0.36
N ILE A 14 2.79 -0.68 0.74
CA ILE A 14 2.91 -2.11 0.44
C ILE A 14 3.11 -2.86 1.75
N LEU A 15 2.40 -3.98 1.88
CA LEU A 15 2.66 -4.95 2.94
C LEU A 15 3.85 -5.81 2.53
N LYS A 16 4.91 -5.81 3.34
CA LYS A 16 6.09 -6.63 3.12
C LYS A 16 6.28 -7.61 4.28
N PRO A 17 6.61 -8.88 4.00
CA PRO A 17 7.10 -9.76 5.04
C PRO A 17 8.44 -9.21 5.58
N LYS A 18 8.57 -9.15 6.90
CA LYS A 18 9.79 -8.74 7.62
C LYS A 18 10.01 -9.71 8.78
N GLY A 19 10.97 -10.63 8.61
CA GLY A 19 11.19 -11.71 9.57
C GLY A 19 9.95 -12.60 9.70
N SER A 20 9.46 -12.78 10.92
CA SER A 20 8.23 -13.55 11.23
C SER A 20 6.94 -12.72 11.16
N GLY A 21 6.99 -11.45 10.75
CA GLY A 21 5.84 -10.55 10.73
C GLY A 21 5.62 -9.85 9.39
N ILE A 22 4.56 -9.03 9.34
CA ILE A 22 4.22 -8.19 8.18
C ILE A 22 4.42 -6.73 8.59
N THR A 23 5.18 -5.98 7.81
CA THR A 23 5.36 -4.53 7.98
C THR A 23 4.68 -3.78 6.84
N LEU A 24 3.99 -2.69 7.17
CA LEU A 24 3.38 -1.78 6.20
C LEU A 24 4.28 -0.56 5.99
N GLU A 25 4.81 -0.40 4.78
CA GLU A 25 5.61 0.77 4.41
C GLU A 25 4.79 1.72 3.53
N TRP A 26 4.78 3.01 3.89
CA TRP A 26 4.10 4.08 3.15
C TRP A 26 5.11 4.87 2.32
N GLY A 27 4.81 5.18 1.06
CA GLY A 27 5.75 5.96 0.24
C GLY A 27 5.10 6.69 -0.94
N THR A 28 5.67 7.83 -1.32
CA THR A 28 5.27 8.65 -2.49
C THR A 28 5.93 8.23 -3.79
N LYS A 29 6.96 7.37 -3.71
CA LYS A 29 7.67 6.74 -4.82
C LYS A 29 8.12 5.35 -4.36
N ILE A 30 7.17 4.46 -4.06
CA ILE A 30 7.54 3.04 -4.04
C ILE A 30 7.80 2.71 -5.49
N SER A 31 9.07 2.75 -5.87
CA SER A 31 9.52 2.44 -7.22
C SER A 31 9.14 0.99 -7.49
N LEU A 32 7.97 0.80 -8.11
CA LEU A 32 7.45 -0.49 -8.57
C LEU A 32 8.47 -1.21 -9.48
N LEU A 33 9.45 -0.47 -10.00
CA LEU A 33 10.55 -0.93 -10.84
C LEU A 33 11.65 -1.72 -10.11
N GLY A 34 11.65 -1.79 -8.77
CA GLY A 34 12.71 -2.46 -7.99
C GLY A 34 12.27 -3.60 -7.09
N PHE A 35 10.97 -3.82 -6.90
CA PHE A 35 10.45 -4.89 -6.04
C PHE A 35 10.06 -6.10 -6.89
N SER A 36 11.05 -6.90 -7.27
CA SER A 36 10.80 -8.26 -7.74
C SER A 36 10.69 -9.15 -6.48
N MET A 37 9.50 -9.17 -5.86
CA MET A 37 9.22 -10.11 -4.78
C MET A 37 9.02 -11.49 -5.42
N LYS A 38 10.05 -12.33 -5.31
CA LYS A 38 10.11 -13.64 -5.97
C LYS A 38 9.00 -14.64 -5.58
N ASP A 39 8.19 -14.39 -4.56
CA ASP A 39 7.15 -15.33 -4.11
C ASP A 39 6.05 -14.72 -3.19
N GLY A 40 5.96 -13.39 -3.09
CA GLY A 40 5.00 -12.74 -2.18
C GLY A 40 3.89 -12.07 -2.97
N GLN A 41 2.62 -12.44 -2.76
CA GLN A 41 1.47 -11.71 -3.31
C GLN A 41 1.68 -10.21 -3.10
N ASP A 42 1.65 -9.43 -4.19
CA ASP A 42 1.87 -7.98 -4.14
C ASP A 42 0.62 -7.33 -3.53
N VAL A 43 0.56 -7.28 -2.20
CA VAL A 43 -0.56 -6.67 -1.47
C VAL A 43 -0.32 -5.17 -1.34
N VAL A 44 -1.05 -4.40 -2.16
CA VAL A 44 -1.00 -2.95 -2.17
C VAL A 44 -2.11 -2.40 -1.28
N THR A 45 -1.77 -1.46 -0.40
CA THR A 45 -2.70 -0.79 0.51
C THR A 45 -2.75 0.70 0.24
N TYR A 46 -3.95 1.29 0.22
CA TYR A 46 -4.17 2.72 0.04
C TYR A 46 -4.77 3.32 1.31
N LYS A 47 -4.20 4.42 1.82
CA LYS A 47 -4.71 5.18 2.96
C LYS A 47 -5.13 6.59 2.58
N CYS A 48 -6.35 6.97 2.90
CA CYS A 48 -6.81 8.34 2.70
C CYS A 48 -6.05 9.33 3.59
N LYS A 49 -5.53 10.40 2.99
CA LYS A 49 -4.81 11.48 3.68
C LYS A 49 -5.66 12.29 4.67
N ARG A 50 -7.00 12.23 4.54
CA ARG A 50 -7.94 13.05 5.32
C ARG A 50 -8.75 12.24 6.32
N CYS A 51 -9.49 11.23 5.86
CA CYS A 51 -10.45 10.51 6.69
C CYS A 51 -9.95 9.16 7.19
N GLY A 52 -8.68 8.80 6.92
CA GLY A 52 -8.09 7.54 7.39
C GLY A 52 -8.61 6.26 6.73
N TYR A 53 -9.56 6.35 5.81
CA TYR A 53 -10.09 5.18 5.08
C TYR A 53 -8.97 4.38 4.42
N LEU A 54 -9.02 3.06 4.59
CA LEU A 54 -8.05 2.09 4.09
C LEU A 54 -8.73 1.12 3.12
N GLU A 55 -8.02 0.77 2.06
CA GLU A 55 -8.39 -0.31 1.15
C GLU A 55 -7.13 -1.06 0.71
N THR A 56 -7.22 -2.38 0.60
CA THR A 56 -6.10 -3.27 0.33
C THR A 56 -6.47 -4.23 -0.78
N TYR A 57 -5.57 -4.40 -1.75
CA TYR A 57 -5.75 -5.24 -2.92
C TYR A 57 -4.59 -6.22 -3.03
N ALA A 58 -4.89 -7.50 -3.15
CA ALA A 58 -3.93 -8.49 -3.60
C ALA A 58 -3.89 -8.46 -5.13
N LYS A 59 -2.68 -8.49 -5.70
CA LYS A 59 -2.45 -8.66 -7.15
C LYS A 59 -1.88 -10.03 -7.44
#